data_AF-A0A3M1FU10-F1
#
_entry.id   AF-A0A3M1FU10-F1
#
_cell.length_a   1.000
_cell.length_b   1.000
_cell.length_c   1.000
_cell.angle_alpha   90.00
_cell.angle_beta   90.00
_cell.angle_gamma   90.00
#
_symmetry.space_group_name_H-M   'P 1'
#
loop_
_entity.id
_entity.type
_entity.pdbx_description
1 polymer ?
#
loop_
_entity_poly.entity_id
_entity_poly.type
_entity_poly.pdbx_seq_one_letter_code
_entity_poly.pdbx_strand_id
1 'polypeptide(L)'
;MKKLLLFITLSLVFALFQSCGGGTRGTGGITVRGSVNDPQGAPKPGVTVTIIDTGDSAVTDINGNYVIITERPSRGEFTFEFATAQASVQVTVSNIPQNATKMTANFTLDEENEEAEPEEIDFDTEDNKAGGSSSNNSSSNSSASSETSSSQSFSSSSSSSSAESEGSSSSEESVSESSSSEDQESETSSSEESSSSSESSSESSSESSSEESSSEDSNSCNKRDAEGAIQAITSSSITVENITYTITNETRFKDENGEDTTADAFQAGDLVRVKGECQQNTLIAKEVKALN
;
A
#
# COMPACT_ATOMS: atom_id res chain seq x y z
N MET A 1 40.34 23.96 21.59
CA MET A 1 38.94 23.49 21.66
C MET A 1 38.29 23.81 20.33
N LYS A 2 37.99 22.80 19.52
CA LYS A 2 37.24 22.79 18.24
C LYS A 2 37.74 21.62 17.40
N LYS A 3 37.28 20.41 17.73
CA LYS A 3 37.33 19.20 16.89
C LYS A 3 36.22 18.27 17.36
N LEU A 4 34.99 18.60 17.01
CA LEU A 4 33.84 17.69 17.10
C LEU A 4 32.74 18.27 16.21
N LEU A 5 32.61 17.75 15.00
CA LEU A 5 31.48 17.85 14.05
C LEU A 5 32.02 17.66 12.64
N LEU A 6 32.38 16.41 12.29
CA LEU A 6 32.60 16.04 10.88
C LEU A 6 32.52 14.52 10.68
N PHE A 7 31.44 13.89 11.18
CA PHE A 7 31.15 12.48 10.90
C PHE A 7 29.65 12.16 10.77
N ILE A 8 28.80 13.16 10.46
CA ILE A 8 27.33 12.96 10.27
C ILE A 8 26.89 13.52 8.91
N THR A 9 27.68 13.32 7.86
CA THR A 9 27.31 13.72 6.48
C THR A 9 27.75 12.69 5.45
N LEU A 10 27.73 11.40 5.80
CA LEU A 10 27.97 10.29 4.85
C LEU A 10 27.13 9.04 5.19
N SER A 11 25.92 9.24 5.72
CA SER A 11 24.96 8.17 5.96
C SER A 11 23.52 8.64 5.67
N LEU A 12 23.34 9.49 4.66
CA LEU A 12 22.04 10.05 4.24
C LEU A 12 21.75 9.83 2.73
N VAL A 13 22.54 9.02 2.02
CA VAL A 13 22.42 8.83 0.55
C VAL A 13 22.36 7.35 0.16
N PHE A 14 21.88 6.47 1.06
CA PHE A 14 21.75 5.04 0.77
C PHE A 14 20.45 4.42 1.30
N ALA A 15 19.35 5.19 1.27
CA ALA A 15 18.03 4.71 1.70
C ALA A 15 16.89 5.04 0.71
N LEU A 16 17.20 5.35 -0.56
CA LEU A 16 16.19 5.69 -1.57
C LEU A 16 15.82 4.54 -2.54
N PHE A 17 16.22 3.29 -2.26
CA PHE A 17 15.90 2.15 -3.15
C PHE A 17 15.35 0.90 -2.43
N GLN A 18 14.81 1.04 -1.22
CA GLN A 18 14.18 -0.09 -0.52
C GLN A 18 12.78 0.23 0.00
N SER A 19 11.92 0.80 -0.85
CA SER A 19 10.51 0.97 -0.52
C SER A 19 9.61 0.48 -1.65
N CYS A 20 9.57 -0.84 -1.82
CA CYS A 20 8.42 -1.55 -2.39
C CYS A 20 8.56 -3.04 -2.06
N GLY A 21 8.51 -3.37 -0.77
CA GLY A 21 8.67 -4.72 -0.25
C GLY A 21 7.66 -5.04 0.86
N GLY A 22 6.44 -4.54 0.74
CA GLY A 22 5.32 -4.90 1.63
C GLY A 22 4.86 -6.33 1.32
N GLY A 23 5.59 -7.31 1.86
CA GLY A 23 5.15 -8.70 1.85
C GLY A 23 4.01 -8.83 2.85
N THR A 24 2.77 -8.91 2.36
CA THR A 24 1.62 -9.20 3.21
C THR A 24 1.73 -10.63 3.73
N ARG A 25 2.40 -10.80 4.87
CA ARG A 25 2.53 -12.08 5.56
C ARG A 25 1.20 -12.46 6.19
N GLY A 26 0.56 -13.47 5.60
CA GLY A 26 -0.43 -14.32 6.25
C GLY A 26 -1.79 -13.66 6.52
N THR A 27 -2.84 -14.45 6.34
CA THR A 27 -4.26 -14.13 6.54
C THR A 27 -4.66 -13.87 8.00
N GLY A 28 -3.75 -13.33 8.82
CA GLY A 28 -3.94 -13.04 10.24
C GLY A 28 -3.40 -11.68 10.68
N GLY A 29 -3.13 -10.76 9.74
CA GLY A 29 -2.71 -9.40 10.02
C GLY A 29 -3.83 -8.48 10.51
N ILE A 30 -3.45 -7.26 10.90
CA ILE A 30 -4.34 -6.13 11.17
C ILE A 30 -4.31 -5.18 9.97
N THR A 31 -5.49 -4.70 9.55
CA THR A 31 -5.57 -3.63 8.54
C THR A 31 -5.43 -2.28 9.23
N VAL A 32 -4.30 -1.61 9.03
CA VAL A 32 -4.07 -0.24 9.50
C VAL A 32 -4.43 0.72 8.36
N ARG A 33 -5.30 1.69 8.62
CA ARG A 33 -5.67 2.71 7.64
C ARG A 33 -5.86 4.06 8.30
N GLY A 34 -5.79 5.13 7.54
CA GLY A 34 -6.12 6.46 8.04
C GLY A 34 -5.72 7.54 7.05
N SER A 35 -5.61 8.77 7.53
CA SER A 35 -5.10 9.90 6.76
C SER A 35 -3.91 10.57 7.43
N VAL A 36 -3.09 11.24 6.62
CA VAL A 36 -2.05 12.18 7.07
C VAL A 36 -2.45 13.57 6.61
N ASN A 37 -2.54 14.50 7.55
CA ASN A 37 -2.99 15.87 7.33
C ASN A 37 -1.91 16.86 7.85
N ASP A 38 -1.98 18.11 7.43
CA ASP A 38 -1.16 19.19 7.99
C ASP A 38 -1.81 19.81 9.24
N PRO A 39 -1.11 20.67 9.99
CA PRO A 39 -1.67 21.34 11.17
C PRO A 39 -2.92 22.20 10.89
N GLN A 40 -3.19 22.55 9.63
CA GLN A 40 -4.37 23.27 9.17
C GLN A 40 -5.52 22.33 8.77
N GLY A 41 -5.30 21.02 8.84
CA GLY A 41 -6.25 19.96 8.51
C GLY A 41 -6.32 19.62 7.02
N ALA A 42 -5.45 20.16 6.18
CA ALA A 42 -5.39 19.82 4.75
C ALA A 42 -4.68 18.48 4.54
N PRO A 43 -5.13 17.64 3.60
CA PRO A 43 -4.52 16.33 3.36
C PRO A 43 -3.10 16.46 2.81
N LYS A 44 -2.20 15.56 3.24
CA LYS A 44 -0.79 15.49 2.83
C LYS A 44 -0.53 14.29 1.92
N PRO A 45 -0.54 14.47 0.58
CA PRO A 45 -0.26 13.40 -0.37
C PRO A 45 1.24 13.10 -0.49
N GLY A 46 1.58 11.87 -0.88
CA GLY A 46 2.97 11.46 -1.16
C GLY A 46 3.84 11.19 0.07
N VAL A 47 3.26 11.16 1.27
CA VAL A 47 3.96 10.79 2.51
C VAL A 47 4.13 9.27 2.54
N THR A 48 5.35 8.80 2.75
CA THR A 48 5.59 7.36 2.98
C THR A 48 5.35 7.07 4.45
N VAL A 49 4.35 6.23 4.74
CA VAL A 49 4.00 5.76 6.08
C VAL A 49 4.55 4.34 6.24
N THR A 50 5.48 4.14 7.17
CA THR A 50 6.11 2.85 7.45
C THR A 50 5.82 2.43 8.88
N ILE A 51 5.46 1.17 9.09
CA ILE A 51 5.39 0.57 10.43
C ILE A 51 6.76 -0.08 10.70
N ILE A 52 7.60 0.57 11.49
CA ILE A 52 9.02 0.19 11.68
C ILE A 52 9.15 -1.26 12.17
N ASP A 53 8.26 -1.69 13.05
CA ASP A 53 8.29 -3.02 13.67
C ASP A 53 8.17 -4.15 12.64
N THR A 54 7.39 -3.94 11.58
CA THR A 54 7.10 -4.95 10.56
C THR A 54 7.81 -4.65 9.23
N GLY A 55 8.19 -3.40 9.00
CA GLY A 55 8.74 -2.89 7.75
C GLY A 55 7.69 -2.66 6.66
N ASP A 56 6.41 -2.90 6.94
CA ASP A 56 5.33 -2.68 5.99
C ASP A 56 5.09 -1.18 5.79
N SER A 57 4.85 -0.76 4.55
CA SER A 57 4.67 0.65 4.21
C SER A 57 3.63 0.89 3.13
N ALA A 58 3.12 2.13 3.11
CA ALA A 58 2.25 2.64 2.05
C ALA A 58 2.56 4.13 1.81
N VAL A 59 2.23 4.62 0.61
CA VAL A 59 2.33 6.06 0.28
C VAL A 59 0.94 6.66 0.29
N THR A 60 0.78 7.83 0.90
CA THR A 60 -0.53 8.51 0.96
C THR A 60 -1.00 8.96 -0.42
N ASP A 61 -2.30 8.79 -0.68
CA ASP A 61 -2.94 9.22 -1.93
C ASP A 61 -3.15 10.74 -2.00
N ILE A 62 -3.81 11.24 -3.06
CA ILE A 62 -4.09 12.68 -3.23
C ILE A 62 -4.94 13.30 -2.10
N ASN A 63 -5.69 12.48 -1.37
CA ASN A 63 -6.51 12.87 -0.23
C ASN A 63 -5.81 12.58 1.11
N GLY A 64 -4.51 12.25 1.10
CA GLY A 64 -3.74 11.95 2.30
C GLY A 64 -4.03 10.57 2.90
N ASN A 65 -4.82 9.71 2.24
CA ASN A 65 -5.20 8.41 2.81
C ASN A 65 -4.14 7.35 2.56
N TYR A 66 -4.00 6.42 3.52
CA TYR A 66 -3.14 5.24 3.39
C TYR A 66 -3.83 3.99 3.92
N VAL A 67 -3.39 2.83 3.42
CA VAL A 67 -3.81 1.50 3.90
C VAL A 67 -2.59 0.58 3.93
N ILE A 68 -2.31 -0.01 5.09
CA ILE A 68 -1.23 -0.97 5.32
C ILE A 68 -1.85 -2.23 5.92
N ILE A 69 -1.54 -3.39 5.34
CA ILE A 69 -1.90 -4.69 5.91
C ILE A 69 -0.63 -5.25 6.51
N THR A 70 -0.62 -5.47 7.83
CA THR A 70 0.60 -5.84 8.55
C THR A 70 0.35 -6.88 9.63
N GLU A 71 1.40 -7.51 10.12
CA GLU A 71 1.31 -8.42 11.26
C GLU A 71 0.90 -7.68 12.55
N ARG A 72 0.19 -8.37 13.46
CA ARG A 72 -0.19 -7.76 14.75
C ARG A 72 1.04 -7.47 15.61
N PRO A 73 1.05 -6.36 16.36
CA PRO A 73 2.20 -6.00 17.18
C PRO A 73 2.31 -6.95 18.38
N SER A 74 3.47 -7.59 18.52
CA SER A 74 3.73 -8.53 19.62
C SER A 74 3.65 -7.87 21.01
N ARG A 75 3.87 -6.56 21.08
CA ARG A 75 3.89 -5.77 22.33
C ARG A 75 2.67 -4.86 22.51
N GLY A 76 1.70 -4.92 21.58
CA GLY A 76 0.54 -4.03 21.60
C GLY A 76 0.90 -2.57 21.28
N GLU A 77 1.98 -2.34 20.54
CA GLU A 77 2.39 -1.01 20.08
C GLU A 77 2.91 -1.08 18.64
N PHE A 78 2.66 -0.02 17.87
CA PHE A 78 3.27 0.21 16.56
C PHE A 78 4.09 1.48 16.61
N THR A 79 5.29 1.45 16.04
CA THR A 79 6.05 2.66 15.72
C THR A 79 5.91 2.98 14.25
N PHE A 80 5.30 4.13 13.96
CA PHE A 80 5.15 4.67 12.62
C PHE A 80 6.33 5.58 12.30
N GLU A 81 6.82 5.53 11.07
CA GLU A 81 7.71 6.52 10.47
C GLU A 81 7.00 7.19 9.30
N PHE A 82 6.99 8.51 9.30
CA PHE A 82 6.46 9.36 8.24
C PHE A 82 7.63 10.01 7.52
N ALA A 83 7.90 9.57 6.30
CA ALA A 83 8.97 10.11 5.47
C ALA A 83 8.40 10.97 4.34
N THR A 84 8.91 12.19 4.22
CA THR A 84 8.69 13.10 3.08
C THR A 84 10.01 13.33 2.33
N ALA A 85 10.01 14.19 1.32
CA ALA A 85 11.23 14.59 0.65
C ALA A 85 12.20 15.38 1.55
N GLN A 86 11.71 15.95 2.66
CA GLN A 86 12.46 16.88 3.51
C GLN A 86 12.62 16.42 4.95
N ALA A 87 11.71 15.60 5.48
CA ALA A 87 11.70 15.19 6.88
C ALA A 87 11.42 13.69 7.05
N SER A 88 11.85 13.12 8.18
CA SER A 88 11.40 11.82 8.67
C SER A 88 11.06 11.93 10.15
N VAL A 89 9.83 11.57 10.51
CA VAL A 89 9.30 11.70 11.88
C VAL A 89 8.77 10.37 12.37
N GLN A 90 9.01 10.02 13.63
CA GLN A 90 8.52 8.77 14.23
C GLN A 90 7.47 9.02 15.31
N VAL A 91 6.41 8.20 15.31
CA VAL A 91 5.32 8.25 16.29
C VAL A 91 4.99 6.85 16.78
N THR A 92 4.95 6.64 18.09
CA THR A 92 4.55 5.36 18.68
C THR A 92 3.10 5.42 19.13
N VAL A 93 2.29 4.46 18.66
CA VAL A 93 0.94 4.21 19.14
C VAL A 93 0.95 2.96 20.01
N SER A 94 0.55 3.11 21.28
CA SER A 94 0.48 2.00 22.25
C SER A 94 -0.96 1.56 22.52
N ASN A 95 -1.12 0.51 23.33
CA ASN A 95 -2.42 -0.06 23.76
C ASN A 95 -3.26 -0.67 22.63
N ILE A 96 -2.61 -1.21 21.60
CA ILE A 96 -3.27 -1.88 20.49
C ILE A 96 -3.81 -3.24 20.97
N PRO A 97 -5.13 -3.50 20.88
CA PRO A 97 -5.71 -4.78 21.29
C PRO A 97 -5.16 -5.94 20.46
N GLN A 98 -4.84 -7.06 21.11
CA GLN A 98 -4.29 -8.26 20.44
C GLN A 98 -5.30 -8.94 19.51
N ASN A 99 -6.60 -8.71 19.72
CA ASN A 99 -7.71 -9.17 18.89
C ASN A 99 -8.20 -8.11 17.89
N ALA A 100 -7.46 -7.01 17.70
CA ALA A 100 -7.78 -6.02 16.68
C ALA A 100 -7.60 -6.64 15.27
N THR A 101 -8.62 -6.45 14.44
CA THR A 101 -8.62 -6.82 13.02
C THR A 101 -8.33 -5.63 12.13
N LYS A 102 -8.63 -4.43 12.63
CA LYS A 102 -8.42 -3.19 11.91
C LYS A 102 -8.20 -2.04 12.88
N MET A 103 -7.33 -1.13 12.49
CA MET A 103 -6.97 0.09 13.18
C MET A 103 -7.21 1.26 12.23
N THR A 104 -7.96 2.26 12.69
CA THR A 104 -8.06 3.55 12.01
C THR A 104 -7.17 4.53 12.76
N ALA A 105 -6.18 5.14 12.11
CA ALA A 105 -5.23 6.05 12.75
C ALA A 105 -4.95 7.27 11.87
N ASN A 106 -5.47 8.42 12.28
CA ASN A 106 -5.27 9.70 11.60
C ASN A 106 -4.14 10.47 12.28
N PHE A 107 -3.27 11.09 11.47
CA PHE A 107 -2.10 11.81 11.96
C PHE A 107 -2.03 13.22 11.39
N THR A 108 -1.59 14.15 12.23
CA THR A 108 -1.15 15.48 11.81
C THR A 108 0.37 15.46 11.69
N LEU A 109 0.90 15.86 10.54
CA LEU A 109 2.33 15.94 10.25
C LEU A 109 2.74 17.40 10.05
N ASP A 110 3.57 17.91 10.96
CA ASP A 110 4.23 19.20 10.87
C ASP A 110 5.67 19.01 10.35
N GLU A 111 5.83 19.17 9.04
CA GLU A 111 7.13 19.03 8.38
C GLU A 111 8.13 20.12 8.78
N GLU A 112 7.67 21.31 9.18
CA GLU A 112 8.56 22.42 9.56
C GLU A 112 9.20 22.17 10.93
N ASN A 113 8.43 21.57 11.83
CA ASN A 113 8.88 21.24 13.18
C ASN A 113 9.41 19.81 13.32
N GLU A 114 9.35 19.00 12.25
CA GLU A 114 9.67 17.56 12.26
C GLU A 114 8.88 16.81 13.35
N GLU A 115 7.61 17.16 13.51
CA GLU A 115 6.71 16.61 14.51
C GLU A 115 5.49 15.93 13.87
N ALA A 116 4.99 14.88 14.51
CA ALA A 116 3.79 14.19 14.08
C ALA A 116 2.98 13.76 15.30
N GLU A 117 1.68 14.00 15.26
CA GLU A 117 0.77 13.74 16.37
C GLU A 117 -0.42 12.89 15.91
N PRO A 118 -0.82 11.88 16.71
CA PRO A 118 -2.06 11.16 16.43
C PRO A 118 -3.28 12.02 16.77
N GLU A 119 -4.21 12.15 15.84
CA GLU A 119 -5.46 12.90 16.03
C GLU A 119 -6.58 11.97 16.55
N GLU A 120 -6.81 10.87 15.85
CA GLU A 120 -7.87 9.90 16.16
C GLU A 120 -7.35 8.48 15.96
N ILE A 121 -7.53 7.63 16.97
CA ILE A 121 -7.16 6.21 16.92
C ILE A 121 -8.36 5.37 17.35
N ASP A 122 -8.82 4.50 16.45
CA ASP A 122 -9.95 3.60 16.66
C ASP A 122 -9.60 2.16 16.28
N PHE A 123 -10.20 1.19 16.98
CA PHE A 123 -9.89 -0.23 16.82
C PHE A 123 -11.17 -1.06 16.64
N ASP A 124 -11.21 -1.83 15.55
CA ASP A 124 -12.22 -2.85 15.30
C ASP A 124 -11.69 -4.23 15.74
N THR A 125 -12.31 -4.84 16.74
CA THR A 125 -11.95 -6.17 17.27
C THR A 125 -12.94 -7.25 16.80
N GLU A 126 -12.49 -8.51 16.72
CA GLU A 126 -13.33 -9.64 16.26
C GLU A 126 -14.61 -9.81 17.10
N ASP A 127 -14.53 -9.53 18.40
CA ASP A 127 -15.65 -9.69 19.34
C ASP A 127 -16.82 -8.72 19.04
N ASN A 128 -16.54 -7.60 18.37
CA ASN A 128 -17.58 -6.64 17.96
C ASN A 128 -18.37 -7.07 16.71
N LYS A 129 -17.99 -8.16 16.03
CA LYS A 129 -18.66 -8.60 14.80
C LYS A 129 -19.95 -9.39 15.03
N ALA A 130 -20.17 -9.91 16.25
CA ALA A 130 -21.34 -10.71 16.59
C ALA A 130 -22.46 -9.93 17.32
N GLY A 131 -22.21 -8.69 17.76
CA GLY A 131 -23.19 -7.84 18.43
C GLY A 131 -23.77 -6.81 17.48
N GLY A 132 -24.94 -7.08 16.91
CA GLY A 132 -25.61 -6.15 15.99
C GLY A 132 -25.67 -4.73 16.53
N SER A 133 -25.16 -3.78 15.72
CA SER A 133 -25.49 -2.36 15.66
C SER A 133 -26.32 -1.82 16.84
N SER A 134 -25.73 -1.69 18.02
CA SER A 134 -26.23 -0.77 19.03
C SER A 134 -25.48 0.54 18.87
N SER A 135 -26.02 1.39 17.99
CA SER A 135 -25.78 2.82 18.00
C SER A 135 -26.04 3.37 19.40
N ASN A 136 -25.00 3.47 20.21
CA ASN A 136 -25.05 4.20 21.47
C ASN A 136 -24.99 5.69 21.14
N ASN A 137 -26.19 6.22 20.99
CA ASN A 137 -26.58 7.59 21.19
C ASN A 137 -25.68 8.26 22.25
N SER A 138 -24.83 9.19 21.81
CA SER A 138 -24.12 10.14 22.67
C SER A 138 -25.14 11.10 23.28
N SER A 139 -25.88 10.63 24.29
CA SER A 139 -26.68 11.46 25.16
C SER A 139 -25.75 12.28 26.04
N SER A 140 -25.62 13.55 25.64
CA SER A 140 -25.25 14.69 26.46
C SER A 140 -25.78 14.56 27.90
N ASN A 141 -24.89 14.35 28.86
CA ASN A 141 -25.24 14.45 30.27
C ASN A 141 -25.05 15.90 30.71
N SER A 142 -26.16 16.62 30.74
CA SER A 142 -26.32 17.89 31.41
C SER A 142 -26.29 17.68 32.93
N SER A 143 -25.26 18.18 33.61
CA SER A 143 -25.31 18.42 35.04
C SER A 143 -25.21 19.92 35.30
N ALA A 144 -26.37 20.49 35.58
CA ALA A 144 -26.59 21.85 36.05
C ALA A 144 -26.29 21.96 37.55
N SER A 145 -25.59 23.04 37.92
CA SER A 145 -25.74 23.85 39.16
C SER A 145 -24.46 24.66 39.32
N SER A 146 -24.41 25.94 39.67
CA SER A 146 -25.40 26.99 39.90
C SER A 146 -24.55 28.23 40.22
N GLU A 147 -24.89 29.35 39.61
CA GLU A 147 -24.76 30.73 40.09
C GLU A 147 -23.56 31.10 40.99
N THR A 148 -22.70 32.02 40.53
CA THR A 148 -22.48 33.28 41.25
C THR A 148 -21.94 34.35 40.30
N SER A 149 -22.73 35.41 40.19
CA SER A 149 -22.48 36.68 39.56
C SER A 149 -21.24 37.41 40.06
N SER A 150 -20.43 37.97 39.15
CA SER A 150 -19.93 39.34 39.31
C SER A 150 -19.43 39.90 37.97
N SER A 151 -20.13 40.95 37.57
CA SER A 151 -19.84 41.89 36.50
C SER A 151 -18.46 42.52 36.61
N GLN A 152 -17.68 42.57 35.53
CA GLN A 152 -16.83 43.74 35.20
C GLN A 152 -16.78 43.95 33.69
N SER A 153 -17.45 45.01 33.27
CA SER A 153 -17.35 45.65 31.96
C SER A 153 -16.00 46.36 31.82
N PHE A 154 -15.27 46.11 30.74
CA PHE A 154 -14.37 47.11 30.15
C PHE A 154 -14.50 47.11 28.63
N SER A 155 -14.59 48.34 28.14
CA SER A 155 -14.86 48.81 26.80
C SER A 155 -13.62 48.85 25.90
N SER A 156 -13.88 49.10 24.61
CA SER A 156 -13.02 49.73 23.60
C SER A 156 -11.82 48.89 23.11
N SER A 157 -11.44 48.85 21.82
CA SER A 157 -11.76 49.69 20.66
C SER A 157 -11.08 49.12 19.42
N SER A 158 -11.70 49.34 18.25
CA SER A 158 -11.08 49.63 16.93
C SER A 158 -9.79 48.92 16.50
N SER A 159 -9.79 48.32 15.31
CA SER A 159 -9.34 49.02 14.09
C SER A 159 -9.32 48.08 12.87
N SER A 160 -9.95 48.57 11.82
CA SER A 160 -9.81 48.18 10.44
C SER A 160 -8.46 48.62 9.88
N SER A 161 -7.77 47.76 9.12
CA SER A 161 -6.80 48.22 8.13
C SER A 161 -6.65 47.19 7.01
N SER A 162 -7.30 47.52 5.90
CA SER A 162 -6.92 47.16 4.54
C SER A 162 -5.45 47.51 4.27
N ALA A 163 -4.69 46.57 3.71
CA ALA A 163 -3.42 46.85 3.07
C ALA A 163 -3.37 46.12 1.73
N GLU A 164 -3.45 46.93 0.69
CA GLU A 164 -3.18 46.58 -0.69
C GLU A 164 -1.66 46.38 -0.86
N SER A 165 -1.25 45.44 -1.69
CA SER A 165 0.13 45.36 -2.16
C SER A 165 0.14 44.83 -3.58
N GLU A 166 0.21 45.78 -4.50
CA GLU A 166 0.67 45.55 -5.86
C GLU A 166 2.18 45.30 -5.84
N GLY A 167 2.64 44.34 -6.64
CA GLY A 167 4.05 43.98 -6.75
C GLY A 167 4.34 43.28 -8.08
N SER A 168 4.64 44.10 -9.09
CA SER A 168 5.17 43.74 -10.40
C SER A 168 6.59 43.13 -10.32
N SER A 169 6.93 42.17 -11.20
CA SER A 169 8.20 42.07 -11.98
C SER A 169 8.29 40.66 -12.62
N SER A 170 8.09 40.51 -13.94
CA SER A 170 9.11 40.56 -15.02
C SER A 170 9.84 39.23 -15.25
N SER A 171 9.69 38.70 -16.48
CA SER A 171 10.67 37.98 -17.35
C SER A 171 11.57 36.91 -16.71
N GLU A 172 11.70 35.71 -17.28
CA GLU A 172 12.60 35.49 -18.42
C GLU A 172 12.23 34.24 -19.23
N GLU A 173 12.32 34.40 -20.55
CA GLU A 173 12.34 33.33 -21.54
C GLU A 173 13.60 32.46 -21.38
N SER A 174 13.45 31.14 -21.49
CA SER A 174 14.56 30.26 -21.87
C SER A 174 14.07 29.25 -22.90
N VAL A 175 14.24 29.65 -24.15
CA VAL A 175 14.43 28.79 -25.31
C VAL A 175 15.62 27.85 -25.04
N SER A 176 15.43 26.55 -25.24
CA SER A 176 16.53 25.64 -25.51
C SER A 176 16.15 24.70 -26.65
N GLU A 177 17.14 24.49 -27.50
CA GLU A 177 17.02 24.17 -28.89
C GLU A 177 16.98 22.67 -29.16
N SER A 178 16.34 22.36 -30.28
CA SER A 178 16.39 21.13 -31.07
C SER A 178 17.80 20.69 -31.49
N SER A 179 18.05 19.37 -31.53
CA SER A 179 19.02 18.67 -32.39
C SER A 179 18.66 17.16 -32.35
N SER A 180 18.07 16.53 -33.38
CA SER A 180 18.71 15.84 -34.53
C SER A 180 19.74 14.77 -34.08
N SER A 181 19.85 13.56 -34.61
CA SER A 181 19.29 12.81 -35.74
C SER A 181 20.11 11.49 -35.80
N GLU A 182 19.51 10.39 -36.26
CA GLU A 182 20.16 9.26 -36.97
C GLU A 182 21.16 8.41 -36.13
N ASP A 183 21.17 7.08 -36.15
CA ASP A 183 21.30 6.20 -37.31
C ASP A 183 20.63 4.84 -37.12
N GLN A 184 20.03 4.37 -38.22
CA GLN A 184 19.71 2.97 -38.49
C GLN A 184 21.01 2.20 -38.74
N GLU A 185 21.17 0.99 -38.20
CA GLU A 185 21.72 -0.12 -38.98
C GLU A 185 21.01 -1.43 -38.60
N SER A 186 20.40 -1.99 -39.63
CA SER A 186 19.86 -3.34 -39.75
C SER A 186 20.98 -4.36 -39.87
N GLU A 187 20.87 -5.52 -39.23
CA GLU A 187 21.41 -6.76 -39.77
C GLU A 187 20.46 -7.92 -39.44
N THR A 188 20.06 -8.57 -40.52
CA THR A 188 19.24 -9.76 -40.63
C THR A 188 19.99 -11.02 -40.17
N SER A 189 19.31 -12.02 -39.62
CA SER A 189 19.57 -13.41 -40.02
C SER A 189 18.44 -14.36 -39.61
N SER A 190 18.01 -15.10 -40.62
CA SER A 190 16.96 -16.10 -40.72
C SER A 190 17.41 -17.50 -40.27
N SER A 191 16.48 -18.30 -39.75
CA SER A 191 16.35 -19.77 -39.97
C SER A 191 15.01 -20.20 -39.35
N GLU A 192 13.98 -20.59 -40.12
CA GLU A 192 13.77 -21.79 -40.94
C GLU A 192 13.46 -23.07 -40.13
N GLU A 193 12.38 -23.74 -40.58
CA GLU A 193 11.93 -25.12 -40.34
C GLU A 193 11.37 -25.48 -38.93
N SER A 194 10.30 -26.24 -38.71
CA SER A 194 9.44 -27.05 -39.58
C SER A 194 8.22 -27.58 -38.79
N SER A 195 7.23 -28.00 -39.56
CA SER A 195 5.92 -28.57 -39.24
C SER A 195 5.91 -29.88 -38.44
N SER A 196 4.84 -30.11 -37.68
CA SER A 196 4.07 -31.37 -37.80
C SER A 196 2.71 -31.28 -37.11
N SER A 197 1.73 -31.78 -37.86
CA SER A 197 0.31 -31.95 -37.54
C SER A 197 0.07 -33.24 -36.77
N SER A 198 -0.96 -33.24 -35.91
CA SER A 198 -1.76 -34.44 -35.67
C SER A 198 -3.13 -34.09 -35.13
N GLU A 199 -4.13 -34.35 -35.98
CA GLU A 199 -5.55 -34.41 -35.67
C GLU A 199 -5.85 -35.60 -34.75
N SER A 200 -6.84 -35.48 -33.87
CA SER A 200 -7.58 -36.62 -33.31
C SER A 200 -8.94 -36.14 -32.82
N SER A 201 -9.96 -36.73 -33.42
CA SER A 201 -11.38 -36.52 -33.19
C SER A 201 -11.90 -37.31 -31.98
N SER A 202 -13.18 -37.05 -31.65
CA SER A 202 -14.14 -37.93 -30.95
C SER A 202 -14.02 -37.98 -29.41
N GLU A 203 -15.08 -38.11 -28.61
CA GLU A 203 -16.53 -38.11 -28.79
C GLU A 203 -17.15 -37.99 -27.38
N SER A 204 -18.39 -37.53 -27.34
CA SER A 204 -19.38 -37.51 -26.24
C SER A 204 -19.34 -38.65 -25.21
N SER A 205 -19.70 -38.37 -23.95
CA SER A 205 -20.93 -38.87 -23.27
C SER A 205 -20.95 -38.63 -21.75
N SER A 206 -22.15 -38.23 -21.27
CA SER A 206 -22.86 -38.62 -20.04
C SER A 206 -22.32 -38.27 -18.64
N GLU A 207 -23.08 -37.39 -17.98
CA GLU A 207 -23.83 -37.63 -16.72
C GLU A 207 -23.20 -38.54 -15.66
N SER A 208 -22.95 -37.99 -14.46
CA SER A 208 -23.70 -38.38 -13.25
C SER A 208 -23.21 -37.63 -12.02
N SER A 209 -24.19 -37.12 -11.29
CA SER A 209 -24.14 -36.56 -9.96
C SER A 209 -23.56 -37.55 -8.94
N SER A 210 -22.67 -37.07 -8.08
CA SER A 210 -22.48 -37.63 -6.74
C SER A 210 -22.00 -36.51 -5.83
N GLU A 211 -22.95 -35.97 -5.09
CA GLU A 211 -22.76 -35.19 -3.88
C GLU A 211 -22.03 -36.07 -2.86
N GLU A 212 -20.77 -35.77 -2.56
CA GLU A 212 -20.10 -36.38 -1.41
C GLU A 212 -19.40 -35.26 -0.64
N SER A 213 -20.03 -34.96 0.48
CA SER A 213 -19.50 -34.17 1.58
C SER A 213 -18.20 -34.81 2.08
N SER A 214 -17.08 -34.10 1.98
CA SER A 214 -15.88 -34.48 2.72
C SER A 214 -15.17 -33.23 3.20
N SER A 215 -15.43 -32.93 4.47
CA SER A 215 -14.55 -32.28 5.45
C SER A 215 -13.60 -31.23 4.89
N GLU A 216 -13.84 -30.00 5.33
CA GLU A 216 -12.98 -28.82 5.27
C GLU A 216 -11.61 -29.12 5.92
N ASP A 217 -10.81 -29.96 5.27
CA ASP A 217 -9.38 -30.07 5.52
C ASP A 217 -8.79 -28.73 5.14
N SER A 218 -8.54 -27.95 6.19
CA SER A 218 -7.99 -26.60 6.18
C SER A 218 -6.52 -26.58 5.74
N ASN A 219 -6.16 -27.45 4.80
CA ASN A 219 -4.87 -27.49 4.18
C ASN A 219 -4.94 -26.59 2.94
N SER A 220 -4.69 -25.30 3.18
CA SER A 220 -4.75 -24.13 2.30
C SER A 220 -3.99 -24.23 0.96
N CYS A 221 -3.45 -25.39 0.59
CA CYS A 221 -2.46 -25.56 -0.46
C CYS A 221 -2.75 -26.67 -1.48
N ASN A 222 -3.99 -27.20 -1.52
CA ASN A 222 -4.33 -28.34 -2.37
C ASN A 222 -4.45 -28.01 -3.87
N LYS A 223 -4.63 -26.73 -4.25
CA LYS A 223 -4.62 -26.29 -5.65
C LYS A 223 -3.41 -25.39 -5.90
N ARG A 224 -2.42 -25.92 -6.62
CA ARG A 224 -1.12 -25.26 -6.86
C ARG A 224 -1.07 -24.47 -8.16
N ASP A 225 -1.87 -24.88 -9.14
CA ASP A 225 -1.87 -24.28 -10.47
C ASP A 225 -3.23 -23.65 -10.75
N ALA A 226 -3.20 -22.45 -11.35
CA ALA A 226 -4.39 -21.74 -11.81
C ALA A 226 -4.21 -21.27 -13.24
N GLU A 227 -5.31 -21.25 -13.98
CA GLU A 227 -5.41 -20.69 -15.32
C GLU A 227 -6.58 -19.73 -15.31
N GLY A 228 -6.39 -18.54 -15.85
CA GLY A 228 -7.44 -17.53 -15.90
C GLY A 228 -6.90 -16.14 -16.19
N ALA A 229 -7.81 -15.17 -16.18
CA ALA A 229 -7.45 -13.77 -16.33
C ALA A 229 -6.80 -13.24 -15.06
N ILE A 230 -5.75 -12.44 -15.21
CA ILE A 230 -5.16 -11.68 -14.10
C ILE A 230 -6.20 -10.68 -13.59
N GLN A 231 -6.52 -10.77 -12.30
CA GLN A 231 -7.43 -9.81 -11.65
C GLN A 231 -6.66 -8.62 -11.07
N ALA A 232 -5.48 -8.90 -10.51
CA ALA A 232 -4.56 -7.90 -9.98
C ALA A 232 -3.13 -8.44 -10.08
N ILE A 233 -2.19 -7.57 -10.43
CA ILE A 233 -0.76 -7.87 -10.41
C ILE A 233 -0.02 -6.68 -9.78
N THR A 234 0.92 -7.00 -8.91
CA THR A 234 1.87 -6.07 -8.29
C THR A 234 3.28 -6.64 -8.46
N SER A 235 4.29 -5.91 -7.99
CA SER A 235 5.68 -6.41 -7.99
C SER A 235 5.90 -7.68 -7.15
N SER A 236 5.05 -7.92 -6.14
CA SER A 236 5.19 -9.01 -5.17
C SER A 236 4.06 -10.04 -5.19
N SER A 237 3.00 -9.80 -5.97
CA SER A 237 1.85 -10.70 -6.00
C SER A 237 1.12 -10.71 -7.33
N ILE A 238 0.51 -11.84 -7.67
CA ILE A 238 -0.39 -11.99 -8.81
C ILE A 238 -1.64 -12.74 -8.37
N THR A 239 -2.82 -12.24 -8.74
CA THR A 239 -4.11 -12.85 -8.41
C THR A 239 -4.82 -13.35 -9.67
N VAL A 240 -5.11 -14.65 -9.72
CA VAL A 240 -5.80 -15.33 -10.82
C VAL A 240 -6.90 -16.19 -10.23
N GLU A 241 -8.14 -16.06 -10.71
CA GLU A 241 -9.30 -16.83 -10.21
C GLU A 241 -9.50 -16.70 -8.68
N ASN A 242 -9.28 -15.51 -8.10
CA ASN A 242 -9.27 -15.23 -6.64
C ASN A 242 -8.18 -15.98 -5.84
N ILE A 243 -7.20 -16.57 -6.51
CA ILE A 243 -6.02 -17.19 -5.88
C ILE A 243 -4.85 -16.24 -6.02
N THR A 244 -4.32 -15.78 -4.88
CA THR A 244 -3.15 -14.90 -4.85
C THR A 244 -1.87 -15.71 -4.66
N TYR A 245 -0.92 -15.50 -5.56
CA TYR A 245 0.42 -16.09 -5.51
C TYR A 245 1.42 -15.00 -5.14
N THR A 246 2.40 -15.33 -4.29
CA THR A 246 3.56 -14.49 -4.01
C THR A 246 4.56 -14.62 -5.17
N ILE A 247 4.97 -13.49 -5.74
CA ILE A 247 6.06 -13.39 -6.71
C ILE A 247 7.38 -13.24 -5.94
N THR A 248 8.39 -14.00 -6.33
CA THR A 248 9.75 -13.92 -5.77
C THR A 248 10.76 -13.74 -6.90
N ASN A 249 12.03 -13.54 -6.56
CA ASN A 249 13.12 -13.52 -7.54
C ASN A 249 13.34 -14.88 -8.25
N GLU A 250 12.73 -15.96 -7.76
CA GLU A 250 12.76 -17.28 -8.41
C GLU A 250 11.59 -17.49 -9.38
N THR A 251 10.60 -16.59 -9.40
CA THR A 251 9.44 -16.69 -10.29
C THR A 251 9.87 -16.37 -11.72
N ARG A 252 9.64 -17.31 -12.65
CA ARG A 252 9.91 -17.10 -14.07
C ARG A 252 8.66 -16.61 -14.78
N PHE A 253 8.79 -15.50 -15.51
CA PHE A 253 7.75 -14.97 -16.36
C PHE A 253 8.02 -15.41 -17.80
N LYS A 254 7.01 -15.94 -18.48
CA LYS A 254 7.10 -16.44 -19.85
C LYS A 254 6.04 -15.83 -20.74
N ASP A 255 6.43 -15.42 -21.93
CA ASP A 255 5.49 -14.96 -22.96
C ASP A 255 4.68 -16.14 -23.55
N GLU A 256 3.84 -15.85 -24.54
CA GLU A 256 3.05 -16.84 -25.28
C GLU A 256 3.93 -17.94 -25.93
N ASN A 257 5.11 -17.53 -26.42
CA ASN A 257 6.09 -18.40 -27.06
C ASN A 257 6.85 -19.28 -26.05
N GLY A 258 6.78 -18.95 -24.76
CA GLY A 258 7.50 -19.65 -23.69
C GLY A 258 8.89 -19.10 -23.41
N GLU A 259 9.24 -17.98 -24.04
CA GLU A 259 10.48 -17.24 -23.83
C GLU A 259 10.39 -16.43 -22.53
N ASP A 260 11.53 -16.27 -21.85
CA ASP A 260 11.56 -15.56 -20.58
C ASP A 260 11.34 -14.05 -20.79
N THR A 261 10.49 -13.45 -19.95
CA THR A 261 10.12 -12.03 -19.96
C THR A 261 10.11 -11.46 -18.54
N THR A 262 9.62 -10.24 -18.35
CA THR A 262 9.47 -9.60 -17.04
C THR A 262 8.01 -9.49 -16.60
N ALA A 263 7.78 -9.25 -15.31
CA ALA A 263 6.43 -9.06 -14.76
C ALA A 263 5.69 -7.87 -15.40
N ASP A 264 6.42 -6.85 -15.87
CA ASP A 264 5.86 -5.65 -16.51
C ASP A 264 5.16 -5.95 -17.85
N ALA A 265 5.41 -7.12 -18.45
CA ALA A 265 4.73 -7.56 -19.66
C ALA A 265 3.30 -8.05 -19.40
N PHE A 266 2.88 -8.13 -18.14
CA PHE A 266 1.57 -8.63 -17.72
C PHE A 266 0.74 -7.52 -17.08
N GLN A 267 -0.54 -7.48 -17.41
CA GLN A 267 -1.51 -6.54 -16.88
C GLN A 267 -2.81 -7.25 -16.47
N ALA A 268 -3.62 -6.57 -15.65
CA ALA A 268 -4.94 -7.08 -15.32
C ALA A 268 -5.77 -7.28 -16.60
N GLY A 269 -6.38 -8.46 -16.73
CA GLY A 269 -7.11 -8.91 -17.91
C GLY A 269 -6.36 -9.93 -18.78
N ASP A 270 -5.03 -10.02 -18.68
CA ASP A 270 -4.27 -11.00 -19.48
C ASP A 270 -4.59 -12.43 -19.03
N LEU A 271 -4.70 -13.35 -19.99
CA LEU A 271 -4.93 -14.77 -19.69
C LEU A 271 -3.58 -15.45 -19.44
N VAL A 272 -3.45 -16.07 -18.29
CA VAL A 272 -2.20 -16.71 -17.87
C VAL A 272 -2.43 -18.09 -17.27
N ARG A 273 -1.37 -18.90 -17.30
CA ARG A 273 -1.21 -20.08 -16.45
C ARG A 273 -0.16 -19.76 -15.38
N VAL A 274 -0.54 -19.89 -14.12
CA VAL A 274 0.36 -19.75 -12.97
C VAL A 274 0.61 -21.13 -12.37
N LYS A 275 1.88 -21.52 -12.27
CA LYS A 275 2.32 -22.69 -11.51
C LYS A 275 2.83 -22.23 -10.14
N GLY A 276 2.20 -22.70 -9.09
CA GLY A 276 2.52 -22.36 -7.71
C GLY A 276 3.17 -23.50 -6.93
N GLU A 277 3.89 -23.15 -5.88
CA GLU A 277 4.39 -24.09 -4.89
C GLU A 277 4.01 -23.59 -3.50
N CYS A 278 3.41 -24.46 -2.69
CA CYS A 278 3.14 -24.12 -1.30
C CYS A 278 4.39 -24.33 -0.45
N GLN A 279 4.90 -23.24 0.13
CA GLN A 279 6.00 -23.25 1.07
C GLN A 279 5.53 -22.59 2.36
N GLN A 280 5.62 -23.32 3.48
CA GLN A 280 5.25 -22.81 4.80
C GLN A 280 3.83 -22.19 4.85
N ASN A 281 2.87 -22.82 4.15
CA ASN A 281 1.48 -22.35 4.06
C ASN A 281 1.28 -21.06 3.23
N THR A 282 2.28 -20.66 2.44
CA THR A 282 2.24 -19.56 1.48
C THR A 282 2.35 -20.11 0.06
N LEU A 283 1.51 -19.64 -0.86
CA LEU A 283 1.53 -20.06 -2.26
C LEU A 283 2.47 -19.17 -3.07
N ILE A 284 3.62 -19.70 -3.49
CA ILE A 284 4.67 -18.97 -4.22
C ILE A 284 4.56 -19.31 -5.70
N ALA A 285 4.47 -18.31 -6.58
CA ALA A 285 4.54 -18.53 -8.03
C ALA A 285 5.95 -18.98 -8.42
N LYS A 286 6.06 -20.14 -9.06
CA LYS A 286 7.31 -20.60 -9.69
C LYS A 286 7.39 -20.19 -11.16
N GLU A 287 6.25 -20.15 -11.84
CA GLU A 287 6.17 -19.79 -13.25
C GLU A 287 4.84 -19.10 -13.56
N VAL A 288 4.88 -18.02 -14.32
CA VAL A 288 3.72 -17.32 -14.88
C VAL A 288 3.89 -17.30 -16.40
N LYS A 289 2.99 -17.94 -17.14
CA LYS A 289 3.05 -18.02 -18.60
C LYS A 289 1.82 -17.36 -19.24
N ALA A 290 2.03 -16.45 -20.19
CA ALA A 290 0.96 -15.89 -21.02
C ALA A 290 0.35 -16.96 -21.95
N LEU A 291 -0.97 -16.91 -22.14
CA LEU A 291 -1.72 -17.86 -22.98
C LEU A 291 -2.33 -17.21 -24.23
N ASN A 292 -2.16 -15.90 -24.41
CA ASN A 292 -2.82 -15.10 -25.45
C ASN A 292 -1.82 -14.47 -26.40
#